data_AF-A0A964GP79-F1
#
_entry.id   AF-A0A964GP79-F1
#
_cell.length_a   1.000
_cell.length_b   1.000
_cell.length_c   1.000
_cell.angle_alpha   90.00
_cell.angle_beta   90.00
_cell.angle_gamma   90.00
#
_symmetry.space_group_name_H-M   'P 1'
#
loop_
_entity.id
_entity.type
_entity.pdbx_description
1 polymer ?
#
loop_
_entity_poly.entity_id
_entity_poly.type
_entity_poly.pdbx_seq_one_letter_code
_entity_poly.pdbx_strand_id
1 'polypeptide(L)'
;MPALTRASQDCPRIVSNIERLACFDQAAGTPGFTPQRQWSAQELEAPTVRRVLIHETGRAPEDLMFRLRSEEGGLLISAPAIASVAPHPYLIISCVQNISRLQLVTAQPVDASRVQVQLRGERGATAPTPWQVMENGQVLDAGRGLPGIEQIK
;
A
#
# COMPACT_ATOMS: atom_id res chain seq x y z
N MET A 1 19.66 -34.41 -1.71
CA MET A 1 20.07 -33.38 -2.68
C MET A 1 19.31 -33.64 -3.98
N PRO A 2 18.32 -32.82 -4.37
CA PRO A 2 17.67 -32.99 -5.66
C PRO A 2 18.49 -32.30 -6.75
N ALA A 3 18.64 -33.00 -7.88
CA ALA A 3 19.41 -32.56 -9.03
C ALA A 3 18.71 -31.40 -9.74
N LEU A 4 19.44 -30.29 -9.95
CA LEU A 4 19.04 -29.24 -10.87
C LEU A 4 19.02 -29.83 -12.29
N THR A 5 17.82 -30.11 -12.79
CA THR A 5 17.60 -30.52 -14.16
C THR A 5 18.07 -29.43 -15.13
N ARG A 6 18.66 -29.87 -16.24
CA ARG A 6 19.32 -29.11 -17.31
C ARG A 6 18.57 -27.85 -17.81
N ALA A 7 17.26 -27.75 -17.58
CA ALA A 7 16.44 -26.58 -17.91
C ALA A 7 16.78 -25.30 -17.11
N SER A 8 17.36 -25.41 -15.91
CA SER A 8 17.64 -24.25 -15.04
C SER A 8 18.87 -23.43 -15.46
N GLN A 9 19.72 -23.93 -16.36
CA GLN A 9 21.01 -23.29 -16.69
C GLN A 9 20.86 -22.07 -17.61
N ASP A 10 19.74 -21.98 -18.34
CA ASP A 10 19.50 -20.91 -19.32
C ASP A 10 18.70 -19.74 -18.73
N CYS A 11 17.95 -19.94 -17.63
CA CYS A 11 17.18 -18.90 -16.96
C CYS A 11 18.00 -17.63 -16.65
N PRO A 12 19.25 -17.69 -16.16
CA PRO A 12 20.05 -16.49 -15.87
C PRO A 12 20.31 -15.57 -17.06
N ARG A 13 20.20 -16.08 -18.31
CA ARG A 13 20.47 -15.32 -19.53
C ARG A 13 19.29 -14.45 -19.99
N ILE A 14 18.12 -14.62 -19.38
CA ILE A 14 16.90 -13.88 -19.73
C ILE A 14 17.01 -12.45 -19.19
N VAL A 15 16.92 -11.45 -20.08
CA VAL A 15 17.09 -10.02 -19.70
C VAL A 15 15.92 -9.52 -18.85
N SER A 16 14.69 -9.90 -19.22
CA SER A 16 13.48 -9.50 -18.53
C SER A 16 13.38 -10.16 -17.14
N ASN A 17 13.24 -9.34 -16.10
CA ASN A 17 13.16 -9.85 -14.72
C ASN A 17 11.95 -10.77 -14.50
N ILE A 18 10.80 -10.45 -15.11
CA ILE A 18 9.57 -11.23 -14.95
C ILE A 18 9.67 -12.58 -15.66
N GLU A 19 10.25 -12.62 -16.86
CA GLU A 19 10.44 -13.86 -17.63
C GLU A 19 11.51 -14.74 -16.99
N ARG A 20 12.56 -14.13 -16.43
CA ARG A 20 13.61 -14.83 -15.68
C ARG A 20 13.03 -15.56 -14.48
N LEU A 21 12.18 -14.88 -13.70
CA LEU A 21 11.48 -15.47 -12.56
C LEU A 21 10.57 -16.63 -13.00
N ALA A 22 9.79 -16.43 -14.06
CA ALA A 22 8.91 -17.48 -14.60
C ALA A 22 9.69 -18.74 -15.02
N CYS A 23 10.88 -18.58 -15.61
CA CYS A 23 11.76 -19.70 -15.96
C CYS A 23 12.22 -20.50 -14.73
N PHE A 24 12.62 -19.81 -13.66
CA PHE A 24 13.02 -20.46 -12.41
C PHE A 24 11.85 -21.17 -11.74
N ASP A 25 10.69 -20.52 -11.69
CA ASP A 25 9.44 -21.08 -11.16
C ASP A 25 9.05 -22.36 -11.89
N GLN A 26 9.14 -22.37 -13.22
CA GLN A 26 8.86 -23.55 -14.03
C GLN A 26 9.88 -24.67 -13.78
N ALA A 27 11.18 -24.34 -13.71
CA ALA A 27 12.24 -25.30 -13.44
C ALA A 27 12.14 -25.90 -12.02
N ALA A 28 11.64 -25.14 -11.05
CA ALA A 28 11.40 -25.56 -9.67
C ALA A 28 10.06 -26.30 -9.49
N GLY A 29 9.24 -26.42 -10.54
CA GLY A 29 7.91 -27.02 -10.43
C GLY A 29 6.92 -26.18 -9.62
N THR A 30 7.20 -24.88 -9.45
CA THR A 30 6.38 -23.90 -8.74
C THR A 30 5.92 -22.79 -9.69
N PRO A 31 5.18 -23.08 -10.79
CA PRO A 31 4.81 -22.07 -11.79
C PRO A 31 3.85 -21.03 -11.18
N GLY A 32 4.42 -19.93 -10.68
CA GLY A 32 3.67 -18.80 -10.11
C GLY A 32 3.08 -17.87 -11.17
N PHE A 33 3.64 -17.89 -12.38
CA PHE A 33 3.21 -17.04 -13.49
C PHE A 33 2.55 -17.86 -14.60
N THR A 34 1.22 -17.96 -14.57
CA THR A 34 0.42 -18.36 -15.73
C THR A 34 -0.12 -17.07 -16.36
N PRO A 35 0.20 -16.74 -17.62
CA PRO A 35 -0.32 -15.53 -18.27
C PRO A 35 -1.75 -15.78 -18.74
N GLN A 36 -2.63 -16.13 -17.81
CA GLN A 36 -4.08 -16.15 -17.97
C GLN A 36 -4.67 -16.48 -16.59
N ARG A 37 -4.59 -15.51 -15.70
CA ARG A 37 -5.60 -15.40 -14.65
C ARG A 37 -6.29 -14.07 -14.90
N GLN A 38 -7.50 -14.13 -15.43
CA GLN A 38 -8.43 -13.02 -15.27
C GLN A 38 -8.58 -12.81 -13.76
N TRP A 39 -7.88 -11.81 -13.22
CA TRP A 39 -8.12 -11.34 -11.88
C TRP A 39 -9.55 -10.79 -11.85
N SER A 40 -10.49 -11.58 -11.34
CA SER A 40 -11.72 -11.04 -10.75
C SER A 40 -11.44 -10.83 -9.26
N ALA A 41 -10.69 -9.78 -8.91
CA ALA A 41 -10.16 -9.57 -7.56
C ALA A 41 -10.24 -8.12 -7.06
N GLN A 42 -11.16 -7.29 -7.57
CA GLN A 42 -11.21 -5.87 -7.20
C GLN A 42 -11.39 -5.62 -5.68
N GLU A 43 -12.06 -6.50 -4.94
CA GLU A 43 -12.22 -6.39 -3.47
C GLU A 43 -11.16 -7.15 -2.64
N LEU A 44 -10.26 -7.90 -3.29
CA LEU A 44 -9.09 -8.57 -2.68
C LEU A 44 -7.79 -7.78 -2.88
N GLU A 45 -7.78 -6.77 -3.76
CA GLU A 45 -6.56 -6.07 -4.18
C GLU A 45 -6.19 -4.83 -3.35
N ALA A 46 -7.02 -4.42 -2.38
CA ALA A 46 -6.77 -3.24 -1.56
C ALA A 46 -7.11 -3.43 -0.06
N PRO A 47 -6.34 -4.26 0.67
CA PRO A 47 -6.62 -4.57 2.08
C PRO A 47 -6.54 -3.34 3.00
N THR A 48 -5.70 -2.35 2.70
CA THR A 48 -5.64 -1.10 3.47
C THR A 48 -6.91 -0.28 3.24
N VAL A 49 -7.32 -0.12 1.97
CA VAL A 49 -8.55 0.61 1.62
C VAL A 49 -9.75 -0.01 2.33
N ARG A 50 -9.91 -1.34 2.26
CA ARG A 50 -10.99 -2.06 2.93
C ARG A 50 -10.99 -1.83 4.44
N ARG A 51 -9.83 -1.93 5.09
CA ARG A 51 -9.70 -1.70 6.54
C ARG A 51 -10.13 -0.29 6.93
N VAL A 52 -9.73 0.71 6.15
CA VAL A 52 -10.10 2.11 6.38
C VAL A 52 -11.60 2.31 6.23
N LEU A 53 -12.23 1.78 5.18
CA LEU A 53 -13.66 1.89 4.98
C LEU A 53 -14.46 1.24 6.12
N ILE A 54 -14.01 0.09 6.62
CA ILE A 54 -14.61 -0.55 7.80
C ILE A 54 -14.44 0.33 9.05
N HIS A 55 -13.26 0.89 9.27
CA HIS A 55 -12.99 1.76 10.42
C HIS A 55 -13.86 3.03 10.40
N GLU A 56 -14.12 3.57 9.21
CA GLU A 56 -14.88 4.82 8.99
C GLU A 56 -16.38 4.58 8.82
N THR A 57 -16.82 3.33 8.83
CA THR A 57 -18.25 2.98 8.79
C THR A 57 -18.99 3.65 9.94
N GLY A 58 -20.12 4.28 9.61
CA GLY A 58 -20.98 4.96 10.57
C GLY A 58 -20.45 6.30 11.10
N ARG A 59 -19.36 6.84 10.53
CA ARG A 59 -18.94 8.22 10.82
C ARG A 59 -19.98 9.21 10.27
N ALA A 60 -20.33 10.21 11.08
CA ALA A 60 -21.20 11.30 10.64
C ALA A 60 -20.48 12.19 9.62
N PRO A 61 -21.13 12.66 8.53
CA PRO A 61 -20.48 13.45 7.49
C PRO A 61 -19.76 14.72 7.98
N GLU A 62 -20.25 15.31 9.07
CA GLU A 62 -19.70 16.51 9.71
C GLU A 62 -18.53 16.22 10.67
N ASP A 63 -18.31 14.96 11.05
CA ASP A 63 -17.22 14.57 11.93
C ASP A 63 -15.92 14.46 11.13
N LEU A 64 -15.17 15.56 11.08
CA LEU A 64 -13.88 15.65 10.39
C LEU A 64 -12.68 15.41 11.31
N MET A 65 -12.91 14.98 12.56
CA MET A 65 -11.85 14.83 13.56
C MET A 65 -11.10 13.50 13.39
N PHE A 66 -9.87 13.45 13.92
CA PHE A 66 -9.12 12.20 14.01
C PHE A 66 -9.88 11.18 14.86
N ARG A 67 -10.12 9.99 14.29
CA ARG A 67 -10.71 8.86 14.97
C ARG A 67 -9.64 7.81 15.21
N LEU A 68 -9.61 7.29 16.43
CA LEU A 68 -8.65 6.29 16.88
C LEU A 68 -9.39 5.01 17.27
N ARG A 69 -8.86 3.87 16.85
CA ARG A 69 -9.32 2.53 17.25
C ARG A 69 -8.12 1.63 17.50
N SER A 70 -8.17 0.91 18.61
CA SER A 70 -7.28 -0.23 18.83
C SER A 70 -7.84 -1.44 18.09
N GLU A 71 -7.02 -2.12 17.31
CA GLU A 71 -7.36 -3.34 16.57
C GLU A 71 -6.52 -4.50 17.09
N GLU A 72 -6.92 -5.75 16.79
CA GLU A 72 -6.09 -6.90 17.12
C GLU A 72 -4.72 -6.78 16.43
N GLY A 73 -3.66 -6.60 17.22
CA GLY A 73 -2.29 -6.46 16.73
C GLY A 73 -1.86 -5.04 16.32
N GLY A 74 -2.66 -4.00 16.62
CA GLY A 74 -2.23 -2.63 16.33
C GLY A 74 -3.18 -1.49 16.70
N LEU A 75 -2.83 -0.31 16.22
CA LEU A 75 -3.59 0.93 16.34
C LEU A 75 -3.88 1.48 14.94
N LEU A 76 -5.08 2.01 14.74
CA LEU A 76 -5.45 2.75 13.54
C LEU A 76 -6.04 4.11 13.92
N ILE A 77 -5.46 5.17 13.36
CA ILE A 77 -5.94 6.54 13.43
C ILE A 77 -6.29 6.98 12.00
N SER A 78 -7.47 7.57 11.81
CA SER A 78 -7.90 8.08 10.52
C SER A 78 -8.54 9.46 10.62
N ALA A 79 -8.40 10.26 9.57
CA ALA A 79 -9.14 11.51 9.40
C ALA A 79 -9.54 11.70 7.93
N PRO A 80 -10.81 12.05 7.64
CA PRO A 80 -11.25 12.36 6.29
C PRO A 80 -10.68 13.71 5.82
N ALA A 81 -10.52 13.86 4.51
CA ALA A 81 -10.18 15.15 3.93
C ALA A 81 -11.30 16.18 4.15
N ILE A 82 -10.94 17.33 4.72
CA ILE A 82 -11.85 18.46 4.95
C ILE A 82 -12.35 19.00 3.59
N ALA A 83 -13.64 19.35 3.52
CA ALA A 83 -14.26 19.91 2.32
C ALA A 83 -14.12 19.04 1.05
N SER A 84 -14.07 17.72 1.22
CA SER A 84 -14.12 16.77 0.10
C SER A 84 -15.54 16.23 -0.11
N VAL A 85 -15.88 15.86 -1.35
CA VAL A 85 -17.11 15.12 -1.67
C VAL A 85 -16.84 13.63 -1.61
N ALA A 86 -17.84 12.84 -1.21
CA ALA A 86 -17.72 11.38 -1.20
C ALA A 86 -17.42 10.83 -2.61
N PRO A 87 -16.55 9.81 -2.76
CA PRO A 87 -15.79 9.15 -1.70
C PRO A 87 -14.65 10.02 -1.17
N HIS A 88 -14.49 10.08 0.16
CA HIS A 88 -13.49 10.94 0.81
C HIS A 88 -12.11 10.29 0.76
N PRO A 89 -11.03 11.05 0.47
CA PRO A 89 -9.69 10.65 0.83
C PRO A 89 -9.54 10.58 2.36
N TYR A 90 -8.73 9.66 2.85
CA TYR A 90 -8.46 9.49 4.28
C TYR A 90 -6.96 9.51 4.57
N LEU A 91 -6.55 10.36 5.50
CA LEU A 91 -5.22 10.31 6.09
C LEU A 91 -5.20 9.23 7.18
N ILE A 92 -4.23 8.32 7.10
CA ILE A 92 -4.14 7.15 7.96
C ILE A 92 -2.78 7.12 8.66
N ILE A 93 -2.82 7.03 9.99
CA ILE A 93 -1.67 6.71 10.81
C ILE A 93 -1.96 5.37 11.48
N SER A 94 -1.10 4.38 11.26
CA SER A 94 -1.27 3.07 11.89
C SER A 94 0.00 2.62 12.59
N CYS A 95 -0.15 1.78 13.61
CA CYS A 95 0.94 1.06 14.24
C CYS A 95 0.57 -0.41 14.26
N VAL A 96 1.22 -1.22 13.41
CA VAL A 96 0.97 -2.67 13.34
C VAL A 96 2.24 -3.37 13.73
N GLN A 97 2.17 -4.27 14.72
CA GLN A 97 3.35 -4.98 15.25
C GLN A 97 4.49 -4.00 15.64
N ASN A 98 4.13 -2.89 16.29
CA ASN A 98 5.06 -1.82 16.70
C ASN A 98 5.80 -1.10 15.55
N ILE A 99 5.27 -1.18 14.32
CA ILE A 99 5.80 -0.47 13.16
C ILE A 99 4.79 0.60 12.74
N SER A 100 5.15 1.86 12.98
CA SER A 100 4.38 3.03 12.55
C SER A 100 4.34 3.13 11.02
N ARG A 101 3.20 3.50 10.47
CA ARG A 101 3.00 3.77 9.04
C ARG A 101 2.19 5.04 8.89
N LEU A 102 2.51 5.81 7.85
CA LEU A 102 1.73 6.96 7.43
C LEU A 102 1.30 6.74 5.99
N GLN A 103 0.00 6.77 5.77
CA GLN A 103 -0.60 6.46 4.47
C GLN A 103 -1.71 7.46 4.14
N LEU A 104 -1.95 7.70 2.86
CA LEU A 104 -3.13 8.41 2.36
C LEU A 104 -3.91 7.45 1.46
N VAL A 105 -5.17 7.18 1.82
CA VAL A 105 -6.11 6.50 0.93
C VAL A 105 -6.79 7.54 0.05
N THR A 106 -6.65 7.42 -1.26
CA THR A 106 -7.20 8.37 -2.22
C THR A 106 -8.59 7.94 -2.71
N ALA A 107 -9.43 8.94 -3.01
CA ALA A 107 -10.75 8.71 -3.58
C ALA A 107 -10.69 8.10 -4.98
N GLN A 108 -9.71 8.52 -5.77
CA GLN A 108 -9.43 8.04 -7.12
C GLN A 108 -8.02 7.46 -7.19
N PRO A 109 -7.81 6.39 -7.95
CA PRO A 109 -6.48 5.84 -8.20
C PRO A 109 -5.53 6.87 -8.79
N VAL A 110 -4.29 6.86 -8.32
CA VAL A 110 -3.20 7.64 -8.90
C VAL A 110 -2.41 6.76 -9.87
N ASP A 111 -2.35 7.17 -11.14
CA ASP A 111 -1.56 6.51 -12.18
C ASP A 111 -0.09 6.98 -12.15
N ALA A 112 0.61 6.61 -11.07
CA ALA A 112 2.03 6.83 -10.91
C ALA A 112 2.62 5.75 -9.99
N SER A 113 3.94 5.54 -10.01
CA SER A 113 4.60 4.64 -9.06
C SER A 113 4.97 5.34 -7.74
N ARG A 114 5.21 6.66 -7.81
CA ARG A 114 5.53 7.52 -6.67
C ARG A 114 4.97 8.92 -6.88
N VAL A 115 4.64 9.59 -5.78
CA VAL A 115 4.15 10.98 -5.77
C VAL A 115 5.00 11.79 -4.80
N GLN A 116 5.39 13.01 -5.18
CA GLN A 116 6.03 13.93 -4.25
C GLN A 116 4.96 14.52 -3.32
N VAL A 117 5.06 14.21 -2.04
CA VAL A 117 4.11 14.66 -1.02
C VAL A 117 4.83 15.55 -0.02
N GLN A 118 4.17 16.64 0.36
CA GLN A 118 4.59 17.51 1.44
C GLN A 118 3.42 17.67 2.40
N LEU A 119 3.65 17.36 3.67
CA LEU A 119 2.67 17.58 4.72
C LEU A 119 2.82 19.00 5.26
N ARG A 120 1.69 19.63 5.57
CA ARG A 120 1.63 20.98 6.13
C ARG A 120 0.68 20.97 7.32
N GLY A 121 1.13 21.47 8.45
CA GLY A 121 0.32 21.64 9.64
C GLY A 121 0.75 22.88 10.42
N GLU A 122 0.13 23.10 11.57
CA GLU A 122 0.37 24.27 12.43
C GLU A 122 1.84 24.44 12.83
N ARG A 123 2.57 23.33 12.99
CA ARG A 123 3.98 23.32 13.43
C ARG A 123 5.00 23.47 12.29
N GLY A 124 4.54 23.56 11.04
CA GLY A 124 5.39 23.70 9.86
C GLY A 124 5.04 22.71 8.76
N ALA A 125 6.00 22.49 7.85
CA ALA A 125 5.87 21.59 6.72
C ALA A 125 7.03 20.62 6.65
N THR A 126 6.75 19.38 6.22
CA THR A 126 7.82 18.41 5.94
C THR A 126 8.59 18.81 4.68
N ALA A 127 9.77 18.22 4.46
CA ALA A 127 10.40 18.29 3.15
C ALA A 127 9.57 17.48 2.12
N PRO A 128 9.41 17.96 0.87
CA PRO A 128 8.81 17.16 -0.18
C PRO A 128 9.52 15.82 -0.31
N THR A 129 8.78 14.73 -0.16
CA THR A 129 9.33 13.38 -0.14
C THR A 129 8.50 12.44 -1.02
N PRO A 130 9.15 11.49 -1.71
CA PRO A 130 8.45 10.58 -2.59
C PRO A 130 7.71 9.51 -1.77
N TRP A 131 6.38 9.51 -1.85
CA TRP A 131 5.54 8.45 -1.30
C TRP A 131 5.29 7.39 -2.36
N GLN A 132 5.25 6.12 -1.95
CA GLN A 132 5.04 5.00 -2.86
C GLN A 132 3.54 4.81 -3.13
N VAL A 133 3.17 4.63 -4.39
CA VAL A 133 1.81 4.29 -4.78
C VAL A 133 1.65 2.77 -4.72
N MET A 134 0.60 2.31 -4.03
CA MET A 134 0.31 0.91 -3.73
C MET A 134 -1.18 0.63 -3.91
N GLU A 135 -1.55 -0.66 -3.82
CA GLU A 135 -2.95 -1.13 -3.82
C GLU A 135 -3.77 -0.49 -4.95
N ASN A 136 -3.39 -0.80 -6.19
CA ASN A 136 -4.04 -0.31 -7.42
C ASN A 136 -4.15 1.21 -7.56
N GLY A 137 -3.18 1.95 -7.03
CA GLY A 137 -3.18 3.40 -7.13
C GLY A 137 -3.92 4.11 -6.00
N GLN A 138 -4.57 3.38 -5.10
CA GLN A 138 -5.44 3.98 -4.07
C GLN A 138 -4.71 4.30 -2.76
N VAL A 139 -3.50 3.78 -2.55
CA VAL A 139 -2.75 3.99 -1.31
C VAL A 139 -1.43 4.66 -1.61
N LEU A 140 -1.21 5.84 -1.03
CA LEU A 140 0.10 6.49 -0.98
C LEU A 140 0.75 6.16 0.37
N ASP A 141 1.86 5.44 0.37
CA ASP A 141 2.61 5.05 1.58
C ASP A 141 3.87 5.91 1.74
N ALA A 142 3.95 6.64 2.86
CA ALA A 142 5.11 7.45 3.23
C ALA A 142 6.30 6.61 3.74
N GLY A 143 6.07 5.32 4.00
CA GLY A 143 7.04 4.38 4.54
C GLY A 143 6.67 3.84 5.92
N ARG A 144 7.52 2.92 6.40
CA ARG A 144 7.28 2.15 7.63
C ARG A 144 8.40 2.38 8.64
N GLY A 145 8.06 2.45 9.94
CA GLY A 145 9.02 2.69 11.01
C GLY A 145 9.56 4.12 10.98
N LEU A 146 10.87 4.29 11.09
CA LEU A 146 11.53 5.61 11.10
C LEU A 146 11.10 6.52 9.95
N PRO A 147 11.11 6.09 8.66
CA PRO A 147 10.59 6.91 7.55
C PRO A 147 9.19 7.49 7.77
N GLY A 148 8.25 6.68 8.28
CA GLY A 148 6.89 7.15 8.56
C GLY A 148 6.84 8.07 9.77
N ILE A 149 7.61 7.77 10.81
CA ILE A 149 7.69 8.59 12.04
C ILE A 149 8.23 9.99 11.74
N GLU A 150 9.25 10.12 10.89
CA GLU A 150 9.82 11.43 10.53
C GLU A 150 8.83 12.32 9.77
N GLN A 151 7.79 11.75 9.15
CA GLN A 151 6.72 12.53 8.52
C GLN A 151 5.61 12.94 9.50
N ILE A 152 5.50 12.28 10.66
CA ILE A 152 4.44 12.51 11.65
C ILE A 152 4.85 13.53 12.72
N LYS A 153 6.14 13.56 13.09
CA LYS A 153 6.69 14.43 14.15
C LYS A 153 6.48 15.92 13.87
#